data_AF-A0A2P2CIY8-F1
#
_entry.id   AF-A0A2P2CIY8-F1
#
_cell.length_a   1.000
_cell.length_b   1.000
_cell.length_c   1.000
_cell.angle_alpha   90.00
_cell.angle_beta   90.00
_cell.angle_gamma   90.00
#
_symmetry.space_group_name_H-M   'P 1'
#
loop_
_entity.id
_entity.type
_entity.pdbx_description
1 polymer ?
#
loop_
_entity_poly.entity_id
_entity_poly.type
_entity_poly.pdbx_seq_one_letter_code
_entity_poly.pdbx_strand_id
1 'polypeptide(L)'
;MAELARVGTESGVEVWADAARSVIEYRASDGPRLRFETFHSRAFLVQERMGARIVASGSRFDRALIDSYYFIPGWGLEHDSDRATDATSVDEYFGRIIGVRDFPERVESICRAQWHGARFSAVVSLGAPRWPVGELPALADGYPDDWPSPDRVDVSPTRLAFHVRGQGAATQTVRLRNWAGRPQAVRVHAPTSVQFTTSTGDKVVPGNGGSYDLRVRFQTHGGRTFTGTVDLDTPRGRVRIGLTGYSEHDNR
;
A
#
# COMPACT_ATOMS: atom_id res chain seq x y z
N MET A 1 -7.01 24.29 0.49
CA MET A 1 -6.36 22.98 0.72
C MET A 1 -5.02 23.25 1.38
N ALA A 2 -4.65 22.47 2.39
CA ALA A 2 -3.33 22.59 3.02
C ALA A 2 -2.22 22.31 1.98
N GLU A 3 -1.18 23.14 1.96
CA GLU A 3 -0.03 22.93 1.10
C GLU A 3 0.84 21.80 1.69
N LEU A 4 1.07 20.75 0.89
CA LEU A 4 1.89 19.61 1.28
C LEU A 4 3.30 19.77 0.73
N ALA A 5 4.31 19.63 1.59
CA ALA A 5 5.71 19.58 1.21
C ALA A 5 6.25 18.15 1.35
N ARG A 6 7.20 17.77 0.49
CA ARG A 6 7.90 16.49 0.64
C ARG A 6 8.81 16.54 1.86
N VAL A 7 8.59 15.64 2.82
CA VAL A 7 9.33 15.59 4.09
C VAL A 7 10.26 14.37 4.18
N GLY A 8 10.12 13.39 3.29
CA GLY A 8 10.99 12.22 3.32
C GLY A 8 10.56 11.09 2.39
N THR A 9 11.04 9.89 2.70
CA THR A 9 10.68 8.64 2.04
C THR A 9 10.58 7.55 3.11
N GLU A 10 9.54 6.73 3.06
CA GLU A 10 9.27 5.64 3.99
C GLU A 10 8.85 4.40 3.20
N SER A 11 9.48 3.25 3.45
CA SER A 11 9.19 2.00 2.72
C SER A 11 9.19 2.14 1.18
N GLY A 12 10.00 3.06 0.64
CA GLY A 12 10.08 3.34 -0.81
C GLY A 12 9.04 4.29 -1.38
N VAL A 13 8.23 4.88 -0.51
CA VAL A 13 7.12 5.75 -0.87
C VAL A 13 7.45 7.16 -0.40
N GLU A 14 7.17 8.16 -1.23
CA GLU A 14 7.42 9.55 -0.83
C GLU A 14 6.45 9.97 0.28
N VAL A 15 6.98 10.62 1.32
CA VAL A 15 6.17 11.15 2.41
C VAL A 15 6.01 12.66 2.23
N TRP A 16 4.77 13.11 2.21
CA TRP A 16 4.38 14.50 2.06
C TRP A 16 3.53 14.92 3.26
N ALA A 17 3.78 16.09 3.83
CA ALA A 17 3.03 16.57 5.00
C ALA A 17 2.81 18.08 4.95
N ASP A 18 1.75 18.55 5.59
CA ASP A 18 1.57 19.97 5.87
C ASP A 18 2.37 20.37 7.13
N ALA A 19 2.62 21.67 7.30
CA ALA A 19 3.39 22.15 8.46
C ALA A 19 2.74 21.79 9.81
N ALA A 20 1.40 21.79 9.85
CA ALA A 20 0.64 21.45 11.04
C ALA A 20 0.58 19.95 11.33
N ARG A 21 1.03 19.08 10.41
CA ARG A 21 0.81 17.63 10.46
C ARG A 21 -0.65 17.27 10.67
N SER A 22 -1.55 18.08 10.12
CA SER A 22 -2.97 17.74 9.99
C SER A 22 -3.19 16.76 8.85
N VAL A 23 -2.25 16.70 7.90
CA VAL A 23 -2.27 15.77 6.78
C VAL A 23 -0.88 15.22 6.54
N ILE A 24 -0.80 13.89 6.39
CA ILE A 24 0.38 13.17 5.92
C ILE A 24 -0.07 12.26 4.77
N GLU A 25 0.61 12.35 3.63
CA GLU A 25 0.30 11.60 2.42
C GLU A 25 1.53 10.82 1.94
N TYR A 26 1.36 9.52 1.79
CA TYR A 26 2.30 8.59 1.19
C TYR A 26 1.97 8.41 -0.28
N ARG A 27 2.88 8.77 -1.17
CA ARG A 27 2.69 8.74 -2.63
C ARG A 27 3.53 7.66 -3.28
N ALA A 28 2.88 6.61 -3.77
CA ALA A 28 3.55 5.56 -4.52
C ALA A 28 3.87 6.07 -5.95
N SER A 29 5.02 5.69 -6.49
CA SER A 29 5.51 6.18 -7.78
C SER A 29 4.62 5.83 -8.99
N ASP A 30 3.74 4.84 -8.83
CA ASP A 30 2.78 4.36 -9.83
C ASP A 30 1.40 5.04 -9.71
N GLY A 31 1.24 6.00 -8.79
CA GLY A 31 0.02 6.81 -8.66
C GLY A 31 -0.85 6.56 -7.42
N PRO A 32 -0.96 5.33 -6.86
CA PRO A 32 -1.71 5.10 -5.62
C PRO A 32 -1.21 5.99 -4.47
N ARG A 33 -2.13 6.33 -3.56
CA ARG A 33 -1.81 7.14 -2.38
C ARG A 33 -2.47 6.62 -1.13
N LEU A 34 -1.81 6.79 0.00
CA LEU A 34 -2.34 6.58 1.33
C LEU A 34 -2.24 7.90 2.09
N ARG A 35 -3.34 8.36 2.67
CA ARG A 35 -3.44 9.62 3.38
C ARG A 35 -3.91 9.40 4.79
N PHE A 36 -3.16 9.94 5.74
CA PHE A 36 -3.58 10.13 7.12
C PHE A 36 -3.96 11.59 7.28
N GLU A 37 -5.15 11.88 7.79
CA GLU A 37 -5.58 13.25 7.99
C GLU A 37 -6.46 13.38 9.22
N THR A 38 -6.33 14.50 9.91
CA THR A 38 -7.34 14.95 10.86
C THR A 38 -8.43 15.73 10.15
N PHE A 39 -9.62 15.74 10.74
CA PHE A 39 -10.73 16.53 10.25
C PHE A 39 -11.53 17.13 11.39
N HIS A 40 -12.13 18.29 11.11
CA HIS A 40 -13.23 18.85 11.87
C HIS A 40 -14.34 19.14 10.87
N SER A 41 -15.48 18.50 11.08
CA SER A 41 -16.62 18.61 10.18
C SER A 41 -17.90 18.89 10.95
N ARG A 42 -18.82 19.58 10.28
CA ARG A 42 -20.20 19.70 10.72
C ARG A 42 -21.04 18.86 9.76
N ALA A 43 -21.57 17.75 10.28
CA ALA A 43 -22.49 16.90 9.54
C ALA A 43 -23.92 17.47 9.65
N PHE A 44 -24.74 17.19 8.63
CA PHE A 44 -26.03 17.84 8.36
C PHE A 44 -26.91 18.05 9.61
N LEU A 45 -27.28 19.32 9.80
CA LEU A 45 -28.24 19.93 10.74
C LEU A 45 -28.03 19.83 12.26
N VAL A 46 -27.28 18.88 12.82
CA VAL A 46 -27.11 18.83 14.29
C VAL A 46 -25.80 18.23 14.80
N GLN A 47 -24.87 17.76 13.95
CA GLN A 47 -23.69 17.04 14.45
C GLN A 47 -22.37 17.73 14.14
N GLU A 48 -21.53 17.84 15.16
CA GLU A 48 -20.14 18.27 15.04
C GLU A 48 -19.21 17.07 15.29
N ARG A 49 -18.18 16.89 14.46
CA ARG A 49 -17.25 15.76 14.52
C ARG A 49 -15.82 16.22 14.39
N MET A 50 -14.95 15.74 15.26
CA MET A 50 -13.50 15.95 15.19
C MET A 50 -12.83 14.59 15.33
N GLY A 51 -11.83 14.32 14.50
CA GLY A 51 -11.21 13.01 14.46
C GLY A 51 -10.09 12.89 13.44
N ALA A 52 -9.75 11.65 13.12
CA ALA A 52 -8.78 11.32 12.10
C ALA A 52 -9.32 10.26 11.14
N ARG A 53 -8.73 10.21 9.96
CA ARG A 53 -9.09 9.31 8.89
C ARG A 53 -7.86 8.81 8.16
N ILE A 54 -7.91 7.54 7.79
CA ILE A 54 -7.00 6.92 6.84
C ILE A 54 -7.75 6.71 5.54
N VAL A 55 -7.21 7.18 4.42
CA VAL A 55 -7.80 7.03 3.08
C VAL A 55 -6.75 6.48 2.11
N ALA A 56 -7.09 5.43 1.38
CA ALA A 56 -6.30 4.93 0.26
C ALA A 56 -7.00 5.20 -1.07
N SER A 57 -6.21 5.58 -2.07
CA SER A 57 -6.65 5.84 -3.45
C SER A 57 -5.89 4.95 -4.43
N GLY A 58 -6.59 4.44 -5.44
CA GLY A 58 -6.03 3.51 -6.43
C GLY A 58 -5.85 2.07 -5.94
N SER A 59 -5.81 1.84 -4.63
CA SER A 59 -5.74 0.51 -4.01
C SER A 59 -6.35 0.51 -2.60
N ARG A 60 -6.72 -0.67 -2.09
CA ARG A 60 -7.16 -0.88 -0.70
C ARG A 60 -5.93 -1.08 0.19
N PHE A 61 -6.00 -0.67 1.46
CA PHE A 61 -5.05 -1.10 2.48
C PHE A 61 -5.44 -2.47 3.04
N ASP A 62 -4.45 -3.28 3.38
CA ASP A 62 -4.65 -4.63 3.94
C ASP A 62 -5.20 -4.53 5.38
N ARG A 63 -4.66 -3.59 6.17
CA ARG A 63 -5.04 -3.29 7.56
C ARG A 63 -4.90 -1.80 7.82
N ALA A 64 -5.74 -1.24 8.68
CA ALA A 64 -5.60 0.12 9.19
C ALA A 64 -6.12 0.19 10.63
N LEU A 65 -5.53 1.07 11.43
CA LEU A 65 -5.89 1.34 12.82
C LEU A 65 -5.63 2.81 13.12
N ILE A 66 -6.60 3.46 13.75
CA ILE A 66 -6.51 4.81 14.26
C ILE A 66 -6.70 4.71 15.77
N ASP A 67 -5.71 5.18 16.54
CA ASP A 67 -5.89 5.44 17.98
C ASP A 67 -5.94 6.95 18.15
N SER A 68 -7.09 7.49 18.55
CA SER A 68 -7.33 8.93 18.72
C SER A 68 -7.38 9.31 20.19
N TYR A 69 -6.74 10.43 20.50
CA TYR A 69 -6.73 11.06 21.82
C TYR A 69 -7.39 12.43 21.71
N TYR A 70 -8.55 12.58 22.35
CA TYR A 70 -9.36 13.80 22.34
C TYR A 70 -9.16 14.56 23.63
N PHE A 71 -8.81 15.85 23.53
CA PHE A 71 -8.76 16.74 24.68
C PHE A 71 -10.06 17.53 24.77
N ILE A 72 -10.86 17.20 25.79
CA ILE A 72 -12.17 17.79 26.03
C ILE A 72 -12.09 18.69 27.28
N PRO A 73 -12.28 20.02 27.14
CA PRO A 73 -12.24 20.92 28.29
C PRO A 73 -13.19 20.49 29.40
N GLY A 74 -12.68 20.43 30.63
CA GLY A 74 -13.45 20.03 31.81
C GLY A 74 -13.67 18.52 31.99
N TRP A 75 -13.37 17.70 30.99
CA TRP A 75 -13.48 16.22 31.05
C TRP A 75 -12.11 15.55 31.05
N GLY A 76 -11.13 16.16 30.39
CA GLY A 76 -9.77 15.64 30.30
C GLY A 76 -9.51 14.94 28.97
N LEU A 77 -8.74 13.85 29.04
CA LEU A 77 -8.28 13.09 27.88
C LEU A 77 -9.20 11.89 27.65
N GLU A 78 -9.84 11.82 26.48
CA GLU A 78 -10.55 10.63 26.04
C GLU A 78 -9.75 9.90 24.96
N HIS A 79 -9.92 8.59 24.91
CA HIS A 79 -9.25 7.71 23.95
C HIS A 79 -10.27 6.81 23.29
N ASP A 80 -10.23 6.77 21.95
CA ASP A 80 -11.03 5.84 21.16
C ASP A 80 -10.23 5.35 19.96
N SER A 81 -10.64 4.22 19.39
CA SER A 81 -9.92 3.57 18.30
C SER A 81 -10.84 2.92 17.30
N ASP A 82 -10.54 3.07 16.01
CA ASP A 82 -11.20 2.32 14.94
C ASP A 82 -10.20 1.62 14.03
N ARG A 83 -10.62 0.50 13.44
CA ARG A 83 -9.80 -0.35 12.59
C ARG A 83 -10.59 -0.88 11.40
N ALA A 84 -9.87 -1.06 10.30
CA ALA A 84 -10.43 -1.68 9.11
C ALA A 84 -9.48 -2.68 8.47
N THR A 85 -10.05 -3.64 7.77
CA THR A 85 -9.33 -4.67 7.01
C THR A 85 -9.83 -4.65 5.57
N ASP A 86 -8.90 -4.71 4.62
CA ASP A 86 -9.21 -4.70 3.19
C ASP A 86 -10.19 -3.57 2.85
N ALA A 87 -9.81 -2.30 3.08
CA ALA A 87 -10.70 -1.16 2.87
C ALA A 87 -9.98 0.01 2.19
N THR A 88 -10.76 0.96 1.68
CA THR A 88 -10.23 2.22 1.12
C THR A 88 -10.29 3.36 2.12
N SER A 89 -11.02 3.22 3.22
CA SER A 89 -11.01 4.20 4.30
C SER A 89 -11.42 3.63 5.64
N VAL A 90 -10.90 4.22 6.72
CA VAL A 90 -11.35 4.08 8.10
C VAL A 90 -11.25 5.45 8.77
N ASP A 91 -12.22 5.80 9.61
CA ASP A 91 -12.26 7.04 10.37
C ASP A 91 -12.60 6.76 11.81
N GLU A 92 -11.97 7.51 12.71
CA GLU A 92 -12.25 7.50 14.13
C GLU A 92 -12.53 8.95 14.54
N TYR A 93 -13.66 9.19 15.21
CA TYR A 93 -14.09 10.53 15.56
C TYR A 93 -14.88 10.61 16.85
N PHE A 94 -14.67 11.70 17.58
CA PHE A 94 -15.59 12.16 18.58
C PHE A 94 -16.70 12.98 17.92
N GLY A 95 -17.95 12.57 18.14
CA GLY A 95 -19.13 13.23 17.62
C GLY A 95 -20.00 13.79 18.74
N ARG A 96 -20.58 14.99 18.53
CA ARG A 96 -21.61 15.53 19.42
C ARG A 96 -22.80 16.10 18.67
N ILE A 97 -23.90 16.30 19.40
CA ILE A 97 -24.98 17.18 18.97
C ILE A 97 -24.59 18.63 19.25
N ILE A 98 -24.71 19.51 18.26
CA ILE A 98 -24.42 20.95 18.36
C ILE A 98 -25.31 21.56 19.46
N GLY A 99 -24.68 22.26 20.42
CA GLY A 99 -25.37 22.89 21.55
C GLY A 99 -25.48 22.02 22.81
N VAL A 100 -25.04 20.75 22.76
CA VAL A 100 -24.83 19.90 23.92
C VAL A 100 -23.35 19.94 24.31
N ARG A 101 -23.07 19.86 25.63
CA ARG A 101 -21.77 20.10 26.30
C ARG A 101 -20.52 19.54 25.58
N ASP A 102 -19.40 20.18 25.90
CA ASP A 102 -17.99 19.82 25.77
C ASP A 102 -17.59 19.04 24.50
N PHE A 103 -16.91 19.75 23.60
CA PHE A 103 -16.35 19.22 22.35
C PHE A 103 -14.84 19.25 22.43
N PRO A 104 -14.13 18.33 21.75
CA PRO A 104 -12.68 18.38 21.74
C PRO A 104 -12.20 19.72 21.16
N GLU A 105 -11.32 20.38 21.89
CA GLU A 105 -10.56 21.52 21.33
C GLU A 105 -9.39 21.01 20.49
N ARG A 106 -9.05 19.73 20.66
CA ARG A 106 -7.89 19.11 20.08
C ARG A 106 -8.02 17.60 19.97
N VAL A 107 -7.44 17.05 18.91
CA VAL A 107 -7.24 15.62 18.70
C VAL A 107 -5.81 15.34 18.23
N GLU A 108 -5.22 14.28 18.74
CA GLU A 108 -4.03 13.64 18.16
C GLU A 108 -4.31 12.17 17.92
N SER A 109 -3.98 11.70 16.72
CA SER A 109 -4.27 10.32 16.33
C SER A 109 -3.04 9.64 15.76
N ILE A 110 -2.69 8.47 16.30
CA ILE A 110 -1.75 7.56 15.62
C ILE A 110 -2.54 6.86 14.52
N CYS A 111 -2.20 7.17 13.28
CA CYS A 111 -2.65 6.42 12.13
C CYS A 111 -1.62 5.35 11.81
N ARG A 112 -2.06 4.10 11.71
CA ARG A 112 -1.27 2.97 11.21
C ARG A 112 -1.98 2.33 10.05
N ALA A 113 -1.24 1.96 9.01
CA ALA A 113 -1.78 1.18 7.91
C ALA A 113 -0.76 0.17 7.38
N GLN A 114 -1.24 -0.99 6.98
CA GLN A 114 -0.52 -1.90 6.11
C GLN A 114 -1.04 -1.72 4.70
N TRP A 115 -0.22 -1.16 3.83
CA TRP A 115 -0.61 -0.78 2.48
C TRP A 115 0.49 -1.18 1.51
N HIS A 116 0.11 -1.84 0.41
CA HIS A 116 1.06 -2.48 -0.51
C HIS A 116 2.05 -3.45 0.16
N GLY A 117 1.77 -3.99 1.36
CA GLY A 117 2.77 -4.79 2.07
C GLY A 117 3.96 -3.96 2.55
N ALA A 118 3.77 -2.69 2.79
CA ALA A 118 4.56 -1.93 3.74
C ALA A 118 3.69 -1.60 4.94
N ARG A 119 4.33 -1.22 6.04
CA ARG A 119 3.68 -0.69 7.23
C ARG A 119 4.03 0.80 7.31
N PHE A 120 3.01 1.62 7.57
CA PHE A 120 3.11 3.06 7.66
C PHE A 120 2.50 3.50 8.98
N SER A 121 3.20 4.35 9.71
CA SER A 121 2.70 4.98 10.93
C SER A 121 3.02 6.47 10.94
N ALA A 122 2.05 7.27 11.35
CA ALA A 122 2.31 8.66 11.69
C ALA A 122 1.26 9.21 12.64
N VAL A 123 1.65 10.25 13.37
CA VAL A 123 0.74 11.04 14.19
C VAL A 123 0.23 12.21 13.37
N VAL A 124 -1.09 12.35 13.32
CA VAL A 124 -1.79 13.52 12.78
C VAL A 124 -2.51 14.26 13.90
N SER A 125 -2.53 15.60 13.83
CA SER A 125 -3.09 16.43 14.90
C SER A 125 -4.03 17.51 14.34
N LEU A 126 -5.01 17.92 15.13
CA LEU A 126 -5.85 19.09 14.87
C LEU A 126 -6.15 19.81 16.18
N GLY A 127 -6.19 21.15 16.15
CA GLY A 127 -6.27 21.99 17.34
C GLY A 127 -4.89 22.42 17.86
N ALA A 128 -4.86 23.41 18.74
CA ALA A 128 -3.63 23.99 19.28
C ALA A 128 -3.73 24.19 20.81
N PRO A 129 -2.59 24.16 21.54
CA PRO A 129 -1.24 23.79 21.10
C PRO A 129 -1.00 22.26 21.10
N ARG A 130 0.06 21.80 20.41
CA ARG A 130 0.53 20.40 20.47
C ARG A 130 0.94 20.00 21.90
N TRP A 131 0.86 18.71 22.22
CA TRP A 131 1.16 18.13 23.52
C TRP A 131 2.69 18.21 23.59
N PRO A 132 3.25 18.67 24.72
CA PRO A 132 4.65 18.45 24.99
C PRO A 132 4.98 16.96 24.76
N VAL A 133 6.10 16.71 24.08
CA VAL A 133 6.58 15.34 23.83
C VAL A 133 6.68 14.61 25.18
N GLY A 134 5.89 13.55 25.37
CA GLY A 134 5.86 12.73 26.59
C GLY A 134 4.63 12.87 27.49
N GLU A 135 3.67 13.77 27.20
CA GLU A 135 2.42 13.88 27.97
C GLU A 135 1.30 12.94 27.49
N LEU A 136 1.37 12.47 26.25
CA LEU A 136 0.53 11.34 25.83
C LEU A 136 1.09 10.05 26.43
N PRO A 137 0.23 9.08 26.84
CA PRO A 137 0.69 7.70 27.04
C PRO A 137 1.49 7.36 25.79
N ALA A 138 2.77 6.99 25.97
CA ALA A 138 3.70 6.81 24.86
C ALA A 138 2.96 6.08 23.75
N LEU A 139 2.66 6.82 22.68
CA LEU A 139 1.92 6.33 21.53
C LEU A 139 2.76 5.17 21.02
N ALA A 140 2.39 3.95 21.40
CA ALA A 140 3.24 2.81 21.16
C ALA A 140 3.33 2.68 19.64
N ASP A 141 4.51 2.94 19.08
CA ASP A 141 4.79 2.86 17.64
C ASP A 141 4.83 1.39 17.15
N GLY A 142 4.06 0.53 17.83
CA GLY A 142 3.85 -0.86 17.54
C GLY A 142 2.64 -1.04 16.63
N TYR A 143 2.77 -2.02 15.75
CA TYR A 143 1.66 -2.57 14.99
C TYR A 143 1.06 -3.72 15.79
N PRO A 144 -0.27 -3.90 15.75
CA PRO A 144 -0.90 -5.06 16.39
C PRO A 144 -0.24 -6.38 15.94
N ASP A 145 -0.04 -7.31 16.88
CA ASP A 145 0.66 -8.58 16.63
C ASP A 145 -0.08 -9.49 15.62
N ASP A 146 -1.39 -9.29 15.45
CA ASP A 146 -2.25 -10.00 14.51
C ASP A 146 -2.15 -9.47 13.07
N TRP A 147 -1.41 -8.38 12.83
CA TRP A 147 -1.20 -7.87 11.48
C TRP A 147 -0.25 -8.80 10.71
N PRO A 148 -0.60 -9.20 9.47
CA PRO A 148 0.26 -10.06 8.68
C PRO A 148 1.62 -9.40 8.44
N SER A 149 2.67 -10.22 8.27
CA SER A 149 3.99 -9.69 7.95
C SER A 149 3.90 -8.79 6.70
N PRO A 150 4.56 -7.61 6.71
CA PRO A 150 4.69 -6.78 5.52
C PRO A 150 5.60 -7.42 4.46
N ASP A 151 6.15 -8.62 4.65
CA ASP A 151 6.91 -9.28 3.59
C ASP A 151 5.99 -9.61 2.39
N ARG A 152 5.94 -8.72 1.39
CA ARG A 152 5.11 -8.84 0.17
C ARG A 152 5.92 -8.44 -1.05
N VAL A 153 5.91 -9.32 -2.04
CA VAL A 153 6.36 -9.02 -3.39
C VAL A 153 5.15 -9.07 -4.32
N ASP A 154 4.77 -7.93 -4.89
CA ASP A 154 3.74 -7.85 -5.90
C ASP A 154 4.29 -8.31 -7.26
N VAL A 155 3.50 -9.07 -8.01
CA VAL A 155 3.86 -9.62 -9.32
C VAL A 155 2.90 -9.06 -10.36
N SER A 156 3.42 -8.34 -11.36
CA SER A 156 2.59 -7.75 -12.42
C SER A 156 3.31 -7.64 -13.76
N PRO A 157 2.65 -7.97 -14.89
CA PRO A 157 1.35 -8.64 -15.00
C PRO A 157 1.43 -10.14 -14.64
N THR A 158 0.31 -10.76 -14.28
CA THR A 158 0.20 -12.21 -14.02
C THR A 158 -0.20 -13.02 -15.26
N ARG A 159 -0.33 -12.36 -16.41
CA ARG A 159 -0.55 -12.99 -17.72
C ARG A 159 0.26 -12.28 -18.79
N LEU A 160 0.94 -13.05 -19.63
CA LEU A 160 1.70 -12.56 -20.78
C LEU A 160 1.14 -13.18 -22.07
N ALA A 161 0.93 -12.34 -23.07
CA ALA A 161 0.47 -12.74 -24.39
C ALA A 161 1.49 -12.31 -25.44
N PHE A 162 2.12 -13.26 -26.11
CA PHE A 162 3.16 -13.06 -27.11
C PHE A 162 2.59 -13.31 -28.51
N HIS A 163 2.95 -12.44 -29.46
CA HIS A 163 2.60 -12.58 -30.86
C HIS A 163 3.87 -12.46 -31.71
N VAL A 164 4.11 -13.46 -32.56
CA VAL A 164 5.23 -13.48 -33.51
C VAL A 164 4.74 -13.95 -34.88
N ARG A 165 5.48 -13.64 -35.95
CA ARG A 165 5.20 -14.12 -37.31
C ARG A 165 6.17 -15.23 -37.69
N GLY A 166 5.65 -16.32 -38.26
CA GLY A 166 6.45 -17.47 -38.69
C GLY A 166 7.36 -17.99 -37.57
N GLN A 167 8.63 -18.20 -37.92
CA GLN A 167 9.68 -18.45 -36.94
C GLN A 167 10.11 -17.13 -36.31
N GLY A 168 9.96 -17.01 -34.99
CA GLY A 168 10.21 -15.74 -34.32
C GLY A 168 10.39 -15.87 -32.83
N ALA A 169 10.85 -14.78 -32.21
CA ALA A 169 10.98 -14.66 -30.78
C ALA A 169 10.47 -13.29 -30.31
N ALA A 170 9.86 -13.26 -29.11
CA ALA A 170 9.42 -12.05 -28.45
C ALA A 170 9.78 -12.11 -26.96
N THR A 171 10.02 -10.95 -26.34
CA THR A 171 10.33 -10.85 -24.91
C THR A 171 9.36 -9.88 -24.25
N GLN A 172 8.84 -10.26 -23.09
CA GLN A 172 8.02 -9.41 -22.22
C GLN A 172 8.56 -9.44 -20.79
N THR A 173 8.18 -8.44 -20.01
CA THR A 173 8.66 -8.26 -18.64
C THR A 173 7.53 -8.45 -17.64
N VAL A 174 7.82 -9.19 -16.57
CA VAL A 174 7.03 -9.22 -15.34
C VAL A 174 7.80 -8.47 -14.28
N ARG A 175 7.19 -7.44 -13.71
CA ARG A 175 7.73 -6.66 -12.62
C ARG A 175 7.38 -7.30 -11.28
N LEU A 176 8.43 -7.63 -10.53
CA LEU A 176 8.35 -8.03 -9.13
C LEU A 176 8.65 -6.78 -8.30
N ARG A 177 7.72 -6.31 -7.47
CA ARG A 177 7.91 -5.11 -6.64
C ARG A 177 7.86 -5.48 -5.18
N ASN A 178 8.90 -5.13 -4.43
CA ASN A 178 9.02 -5.44 -3.02
C ASN A 178 8.82 -4.18 -2.19
N TRP A 179 7.79 -4.23 -1.36
CA TRP A 179 7.40 -3.11 -0.50
C TRP A 179 7.93 -3.24 0.92
N ALA A 180 8.48 -4.39 1.29
CA ALA A 180 9.14 -4.55 2.56
C ALA A 180 10.37 -3.63 2.66
N GLY A 181 10.69 -3.16 3.86
CA GLY A 181 11.87 -2.32 4.10
C GLY A 181 13.23 -3.01 3.86
N ARG A 182 13.21 -4.32 3.55
CA ARG A 182 14.39 -5.17 3.32
C ARG A 182 14.26 -5.95 2.01
N PRO A 183 15.39 -6.34 1.38
CA PRO A 183 15.36 -7.22 0.21
C PRO A 183 14.63 -8.54 0.48
N GLN A 184 13.91 -9.04 -0.52
CA GLN A 184 13.16 -10.31 -0.46
C GLN A 184 13.63 -11.24 -1.56
N ALA A 185 13.76 -12.53 -1.24
CA ALA A 185 14.05 -13.56 -2.24
C ALA A 185 12.75 -14.08 -2.87
N VAL A 186 12.72 -14.19 -4.20
CA VAL A 186 11.67 -14.84 -4.98
C VAL A 186 12.30 -15.95 -5.80
N ARG A 187 11.79 -17.18 -5.65
CA ARG A 187 12.28 -18.32 -6.44
C ARG A 187 11.50 -18.44 -7.74
N VAL A 188 12.20 -18.30 -8.86
CA VAL A 188 11.61 -18.44 -10.21
C VAL A 188 11.78 -19.87 -10.69
N HIS A 189 10.66 -20.56 -10.97
CA HIS A 189 10.66 -21.90 -11.53
C HIS A 189 10.79 -21.88 -13.06
N ALA A 190 11.24 -23.00 -13.63
CA ALA A 190 11.28 -23.16 -15.08
C ALA A 190 9.86 -23.07 -15.68
N PRO A 191 9.69 -22.46 -16.86
CA PRO A 191 8.41 -22.49 -17.56
C PRO A 191 7.95 -23.92 -17.86
N THR A 192 6.64 -24.17 -17.81
CA THR A 192 6.09 -25.51 -18.11
C THR A 192 6.12 -25.89 -19.59
N SER A 193 6.35 -24.92 -20.48
CA SER A 193 6.45 -25.13 -21.93
C SER A 193 7.82 -24.66 -22.43
N VAL A 194 8.46 -25.50 -23.25
CA VAL A 194 9.81 -25.28 -23.78
C VAL A 194 9.93 -24.10 -24.74
N GLN A 195 8.79 -23.61 -25.25
CA GLN A 195 8.73 -22.41 -26.10
C GLN A 195 8.92 -21.13 -25.30
N PHE A 196 8.87 -21.19 -23.97
CA PHE A 196 9.11 -20.07 -23.08
C PHE A 196 10.41 -20.27 -22.31
N THR A 197 11.20 -19.21 -22.19
CA THR A 197 12.43 -19.19 -21.39
C THR A 197 12.47 -17.95 -20.49
N THR A 198 13.07 -18.10 -19.31
CA THR A 198 13.28 -17.01 -18.35
C THR A 198 14.46 -17.37 -17.44
N SER A 199 15.02 -16.38 -16.74
CA SER A 199 16.05 -16.64 -15.74
C SER A 199 15.45 -17.33 -14.50
N THR A 200 15.83 -18.57 -14.24
CA THR A 200 15.35 -19.36 -13.09
C THR A 200 16.21 -19.15 -11.84
N GLY A 201 15.79 -19.75 -10.72
CA GLY A 201 16.47 -19.68 -9.44
C GLY A 201 16.04 -18.49 -8.59
N ASP A 202 16.80 -18.24 -7.53
CA ASP A 202 16.46 -17.18 -6.56
C ASP A 202 16.81 -15.81 -7.13
N LYS A 203 15.85 -14.88 -7.05
CA LYS A 203 16.00 -13.46 -7.43
C LYS A 203 15.77 -12.60 -6.20
N VAL A 204 16.71 -11.69 -5.95
CA VAL A 204 16.59 -10.72 -4.86
C VAL A 204 15.88 -9.48 -5.39
N VAL A 205 14.70 -9.20 -4.85
CA VAL A 205 13.94 -7.98 -5.14
C VAL A 205 14.31 -6.93 -4.08
N PRO A 206 14.92 -5.79 -4.45
CA PRO A 206 15.33 -4.77 -3.48
C PRO A 206 14.14 -4.27 -2.66
N GLY A 207 14.33 -4.05 -1.37
CA GLY A 207 13.29 -3.49 -0.50
C GLY A 207 12.96 -2.03 -0.83
N ASN A 208 12.11 -1.42 0.01
CA ASN A 208 11.70 -0.03 -0.09
C ASN A 208 11.15 0.32 -1.48
N GLY A 209 10.11 -0.39 -1.90
CA GLY A 209 9.43 -0.16 -3.17
C GLY A 209 10.26 -0.51 -4.41
N GLY A 210 11.44 -1.09 -4.22
CA GLY A 210 12.34 -1.54 -5.26
C GLY A 210 11.72 -2.66 -6.10
N SER A 211 12.24 -2.80 -7.33
CA SER A 211 11.70 -3.76 -8.29
C SER A 211 12.75 -4.59 -8.98
N TYR A 212 12.36 -5.78 -9.41
CA TYR A 212 13.10 -6.67 -10.29
C TYR A 212 12.27 -6.98 -11.52
N ASP A 213 12.83 -6.74 -12.70
CA ASP A 213 12.17 -6.99 -13.98
C ASP A 213 12.55 -8.38 -14.51
N LEU A 214 11.65 -9.35 -14.35
CA LEU A 214 11.80 -10.71 -14.86
C LEU A 214 11.46 -10.75 -16.35
N ARG A 215 12.44 -11.07 -17.20
CA ARG A 215 12.25 -11.17 -18.65
C ARG A 215 11.84 -12.59 -19.06
N VAL A 216 10.67 -12.71 -19.65
CA VAL A 216 10.16 -13.96 -20.23
C VAL A 216 10.24 -13.85 -21.74
N ARG A 217 10.91 -14.81 -22.39
CA ARG A 217 11.06 -14.90 -23.83
C ARG A 217 10.19 -16.04 -24.36
N PHE A 218 9.45 -15.78 -25.43
CA PHE A 218 8.76 -16.78 -26.23
C PHE A 218 9.54 -17.00 -27.54
N GLN A 219 9.71 -18.24 -27.97
CA GLN A 219 10.32 -18.60 -29.25
C GLN A 219 9.62 -19.83 -29.85
N THR A 220 9.37 -19.78 -31.15
CA THR A 220 8.69 -20.84 -31.90
C THR A 220 9.30 -21.03 -33.29
N HIS A 221 9.12 -22.24 -33.83
CA HIS A 221 9.55 -22.65 -35.16
C HIS A 221 8.39 -22.81 -36.17
N GLY A 222 7.15 -22.45 -35.80
CA GLY A 222 6.00 -22.52 -36.71
C GLY A 222 4.62 -22.23 -36.08
N GLY A 223 3.61 -22.12 -36.94
CA GLY A 223 2.27 -21.58 -36.66
C GLY A 223 1.38 -22.46 -35.78
N ARG A 224 1.52 -22.31 -34.45
CA ARG A 224 0.66 -22.90 -33.43
C ARG A 224 0.50 -21.93 -32.24
N THR A 225 -0.55 -22.14 -31.46
CA THR A 225 -0.72 -21.54 -30.13
C THR A 225 -0.01 -22.40 -29.10
N PHE A 226 0.77 -21.77 -28.23
CA PHE A 226 1.46 -22.40 -27.12
C PHE A 226 1.00 -21.78 -25.81
N THR A 227 0.78 -22.60 -24.80
CA THR A 227 0.42 -22.17 -23.47
C THR A 227 1.40 -22.74 -22.46
N GLY A 228 1.69 -21.98 -21.41
CA GLY A 228 2.52 -22.43 -20.32
C GLY A 228 2.33 -21.57 -19.10
N THR A 229 3.08 -21.87 -18.05
CA THR A 229 3.11 -21.07 -16.84
C THR A 229 4.53 -20.91 -16.34
N VAL A 230 4.79 -19.82 -15.62
CA VAL A 230 5.96 -19.66 -14.75
C VAL A 230 5.44 -19.49 -13.34
N ASP A 231 5.82 -20.40 -12.46
CA ASP A 231 5.49 -20.32 -11.04
C ASP A 231 6.60 -19.57 -10.30
N LEU A 232 6.21 -18.74 -9.35
CA LEU A 232 7.08 -17.97 -8.46
C LEU A 232 6.74 -18.33 -7.02
N ASP A 233 7.73 -18.76 -6.22
CA ASP A 233 7.54 -18.84 -4.77
C ASP A 233 7.95 -17.50 -4.15
N THR A 234 6.97 -16.81 -3.55
CA THR A 234 7.13 -15.51 -2.88
C THR A 234 6.99 -15.67 -1.36
N PRO A 235 7.34 -14.64 -0.55
CA PRO A 235 7.15 -14.71 0.90
C PRO A 235 5.71 -15.00 1.36
N ARG A 236 4.69 -14.69 0.54
CA ARG A 236 3.27 -14.97 0.84
C ARG A 236 2.73 -16.24 0.17
N GLY A 237 3.60 -17.01 -0.48
CA GLY A 237 3.23 -18.23 -1.18
C GLY A 237 3.43 -18.16 -2.68
N ARG A 238 2.82 -19.12 -3.38
CA ARG A 238 3.06 -19.33 -4.80
C ARG A 238 2.18 -18.42 -5.67
N VAL A 239 2.80 -17.72 -6.61
CA VAL A 239 2.14 -16.92 -7.65
C VAL A 239 2.38 -17.58 -9.01
N ARG A 240 1.34 -17.67 -9.83
CA ARG A 240 1.41 -18.26 -11.17
C ARG A 240 1.23 -17.21 -12.25
N ILE A 241 2.20 -17.11 -13.15
CA ILE A 241 2.14 -16.28 -14.36
C ILE A 241 1.66 -17.14 -15.52
N GLY A 242 0.52 -16.80 -16.12
CA GLY A 242 0.01 -17.47 -17.32
C GLY A 242 0.72 -16.97 -18.57
N LEU A 243 1.14 -17.88 -19.45
CA LEU A 243 1.83 -17.58 -20.70
C LEU A 243 1.00 -18.07 -21.88
N THR A 244 0.79 -17.21 -22.87
CA THR A 244 0.19 -17.56 -24.16
C THR A 244 1.05 -17.01 -25.27
N GLY A 245 1.48 -17.85 -26.19
CA GLY A 245 2.28 -17.48 -27.35
C GLY A 245 1.57 -17.90 -28.64
N TYR A 246 1.51 -17.00 -29.60
CA TYR A 246 0.89 -17.21 -30.90
C TYR A 246 1.89 -16.93 -32.03
N SER A 247 1.93 -17.82 -33.01
CA SER A 247 2.68 -17.65 -34.26
C SER A 247 1.72 -17.64 -35.44
N GLU A 248 1.75 -16.56 -36.23
CA GLU A 248 1.06 -16.49 -37.52
C GLU A 248 1.81 -17.37 -38.55
N HIS A 249 1.07 -18.18 -39.30
CA HIS A 249 1.63 -18.89 -40.44
C HIS A 249 1.98 -17.90 -41.55
N ASP A 250 3.22 -17.96 -42.05
CA ASP A 250 3.63 -17.20 -43.23
C ASP A 250 3.07 -17.96 -44.46
N ASN A 251 2.07 -17.40 -45.15
CA ASN A 251 1.45 -17.98 -46.35
C ASN A 251 2.25 -17.63 -47.63
N ARG A 252 3.58 -17.53 -47.53
CA ARG A 252 4.45 -17.13 -48.64
C ARG A 252 5.17 -18.31 -49.26
#